data_AF-A0A917F6M7-F1
#
_entry.id   AF-A0A917F6M7-F1
#
_cell.length_a   1.000
_cell.length_b   1.000
_cell.length_c   1.000
_cell.angle_alpha   90.00
_cell.angle_beta   90.00
_cell.angle_gamma   90.00
#
_symmetry.space_group_name_H-M   'P 1'
#
loop_
_entity.id
_entity.type
_entity.pdbx_description
1 polymer ?
#
loop_
_entity_poly.entity_id
_entity_poly.type
_entity_poly.pdbx_seq_one_letter_code
_entity_poly.pdbx_strand_id
1 'polypeptide(L)'
;MSAPLHAYPCTIVPPYLLERMRGHDDPHCASCASQTLALDAELRERTLTRDVAGPTPVTGDWAIHTAGNTTDLPGRLVRSAGEPESGDAAVDEAAAGIAATLAMLREVFDRDSYDGDGAGVLGTVHYGQDYDNAFWNGTQLVFGDGDGKVFGRFTEPVDVLAHELAHALTERTAGLAYQGQPGALNESVSDVVGACVKQRVLGRTAETATWLVGEGIFLPGVQGKALRSMIEPGTAYDDPTLGKDPQVGSMADYVETDEDNGGVHINSGIPNRAFVLAARAIGGDSAEGAGRVWYAALTSGIGPDTDFAGFAQACVAAAGDHADAVRSAWEQVGVTPGTAASPAPAAGRAVRVTRSGGFAGIGASAELDLDGTDPRAAQAQELVARTDLASVRARAPQDSHPDRFAYRIEVPGAAPVTVAEQDLTEDLQQLVRLLLG
;
A
#
# COMPACT_ATOMS: atom_id res chain seq x y z
N MET A 1 -5.68 14.29 17.64
CA MET A 1 -4.71 14.97 16.75
C MET A 1 -4.03 13.86 15.98
N SER A 2 -4.39 13.68 14.70
CA SER A 2 -3.91 12.58 13.88
C SER A 2 -2.40 12.67 13.67
N ALA A 3 -1.70 11.55 13.78
CA ALA A 3 -0.32 11.44 13.35
C ALA A 3 -0.21 11.82 11.86
N PRO A 4 0.91 12.43 11.41
CA PRO A 4 1.11 12.70 10.01
C PRO A 4 1.12 11.38 9.22
N LEU A 5 0.13 11.24 8.32
CA LEU A 5 0.10 10.18 7.30
C LEU A 5 1.29 10.46 6.36
N HIS A 6 2.30 9.60 6.38
CA HIS A 6 3.33 9.63 5.36
C HIS A 6 2.75 8.93 4.14
N ALA A 7 2.30 9.71 3.16
CA ALA A 7 1.98 9.16 1.85
C ALA A 7 3.27 8.52 1.29
N TYR A 8 3.20 7.25 0.91
CA TYR A 8 4.17 6.66 -0.01
C TYR A 8 3.49 6.67 -1.38
N PRO A 9 4.13 7.20 -2.45
CA PRO A 9 3.56 7.07 -3.77
C PRO A 9 3.52 5.58 -4.13
N CYS A 10 2.31 5.06 -4.27
CA CYS A 10 2.03 3.68 -4.67
C CYS A 10 1.83 3.68 -6.18
N THR A 11 2.46 2.75 -6.89
CA THR A 11 2.51 2.74 -8.36
C THR A 11 2.03 1.40 -8.89
N ILE A 12 1.08 1.39 -9.83
CA ILE A 12 0.51 0.13 -10.36
C ILE A 12 1.56 -0.80 -11.00
N VAL A 13 2.54 -0.23 -11.71
CA VAL A 13 3.65 -0.97 -12.32
C VAL A 13 4.79 -1.06 -11.31
N PRO A 14 5.13 -2.27 -10.84
CA PRO A 14 6.14 -2.44 -9.81
C PRO A 14 7.56 -2.21 -10.37
N PRO A 15 8.52 -1.75 -9.55
CA PRO A 15 9.88 -1.45 -10.00
C PRO A 15 10.58 -2.61 -10.70
N TYR A 16 10.38 -3.85 -10.24
CA TYR A 16 11.02 -5.03 -10.83
C TYR A 16 10.61 -5.24 -12.30
N LEU A 17 9.39 -4.83 -12.69
CA LEU A 17 8.90 -5.02 -14.06
C LEU A 17 9.56 -4.01 -14.99
N LEU A 18 9.63 -2.75 -14.57
CA LEU A 18 10.37 -1.70 -15.28
C LEU A 18 11.87 -2.02 -15.36
N GLU A 19 12.46 -2.57 -14.29
CA GLU A 19 13.86 -3.00 -14.29
C GLU A 19 14.14 -4.10 -15.31
N ARG A 20 13.24 -5.07 -15.48
CA ARG A 20 13.33 -6.07 -16.56
C ARG A 20 13.21 -5.42 -17.94
N MET A 21 12.30 -4.46 -18.10
CA MET A 21 12.11 -3.72 -19.35
C MET A 21 13.33 -2.89 -19.77
N ARG A 22 14.23 -2.53 -18.86
CA ARG A 22 15.52 -1.91 -19.23
C ARG A 22 16.39 -2.82 -20.09
N GLY A 23 16.15 -4.13 -20.06
CA GLY A 23 16.79 -5.13 -20.92
C GLY A 23 16.03 -5.42 -22.22
N HIS A 24 14.99 -4.66 -22.56
CA HIS A 24 14.18 -4.88 -23.76
C HIS A 24 14.99 -4.65 -25.05
N ASP A 25 14.80 -5.52 -26.06
CA ASP A 25 15.56 -5.46 -27.32
C ASP A 25 15.29 -4.17 -28.13
N ASP A 26 14.08 -3.62 -28.00
CA ASP A 26 13.72 -2.29 -28.52
C ASP A 26 14.28 -1.17 -27.63
N PRO A 27 15.19 -0.30 -28.15
CA PRO A 27 15.80 0.78 -27.37
C PRO A 27 14.81 1.83 -26.85
N HIS A 28 13.65 1.99 -27.50
CA HIS A 28 12.63 2.92 -27.03
C HIS A 28 12.02 2.43 -25.72
N CYS A 29 11.54 1.17 -25.66
CA CYS A 29 10.98 0.58 -24.45
C CYS A 29 11.98 0.61 -23.28
N ALA A 30 13.25 0.26 -23.54
CA ALA A 30 14.28 0.31 -22.52
C ALA A 30 14.55 1.73 -21.97
N SER A 31 14.44 2.74 -22.84
CA SER A 31 14.54 4.15 -22.47
C SER A 31 13.32 4.61 -21.66
N CYS A 32 12.09 4.28 -22.08
CA CYS A 32 10.86 4.62 -21.38
C CYS A 32 10.84 4.01 -19.97
N ALA A 33 11.22 2.74 -19.83
CA ALA A 33 11.35 2.09 -18.53
C ALA A 33 12.39 2.77 -17.62
N SER A 34 13.54 3.18 -18.17
CA SER A 34 14.57 3.89 -17.41
C SER A 34 14.11 5.29 -16.95
N GLN A 35 13.36 5.99 -17.80
CA GLN A 35 12.80 7.32 -17.48
C GLN A 35 11.68 7.21 -16.44
N THR A 36 10.79 6.23 -16.58
CA THR A 36 9.72 5.94 -15.63
C THR A 36 10.29 5.64 -14.25
N LEU A 37 11.29 4.75 -14.15
CA LEU A 37 11.97 4.46 -12.87
C LEU A 37 12.59 5.69 -12.21
N ALA A 38 13.19 6.59 -13.01
CA ALA A 38 13.78 7.82 -12.50
C ALA A 38 12.70 8.78 -11.96
N LEU A 39 11.59 8.95 -12.68
CA LEU A 39 10.45 9.75 -12.23
C LEU A 39 9.82 9.17 -10.96
N ASP A 40 9.67 7.85 -10.87
CA ASP A 40 9.13 7.17 -9.69
C ASP A 40 10.04 7.36 -8.47
N ALA A 41 11.36 7.35 -8.68
CA ALA A 41 12.32 7.66 -7.62
C ALA A 41 12.21 9.11 -7.14
N GLU A 42 12.12 10.08 -8.06
CA GLU A 42 11.91 11.49 -7.72
C GLU A 42 10.60 11.73 -6.96
N LEU A 43 9.52 11.02 -7.34
CA LEU A 43 8.23 11.08 -6.65
C LEU A 43 8.35 10.57 -5.21
N ARG A 44 9.03 9.43 -5.00
CA ARG A 44 9.29 8.88 -3.66
C ARG A 44 10.06 9.89 -2.80
N GLU A 45 11.14 10.47 -3.32
CA GLU A 45 11.94 11.47 -2.59
C GLU A 45 11.15 12.74 -2.26
N ARG A 46 10.32 13.22 -3.19
CA ARG A 46 9.46 14.41 -2.98
C ARG A 46 8.37 14.17 -1.94
N THR A 47 7.88 12.95 -1.83
CA THR A 47 6.83 12.61 -0.87
C THR A 47 7.40 12.46 0.55
N LEU A 48 8.63 11.99 0.68
CA LEU A 48 9.38 11.96 1.96
C LEU A 48 9.71 13.36 2.51
N THR A 49 9.68 14.40 1.67
CA THR A 49 10.14 15.75 2.02
C THR A 49 9.01 16.77 2.12
N ARG A 50 7.76 16.39 1.83
CA ARG A 50 6.59 17.27 1.91
C ARG A 50 5.74 17.00 3.15
N ASP A 51 5.48 18.06 3.92
CA ASP A 51 4.23 18.13 4.67
C ASP A 51 3.07 18.06 3.66
N VAL A 52 2.16 17.09 3.83
CA VAL A 52 1.00 16.93 2.96
C VAL A 52 0.20 18.23 2.99
N ALA A 53 0.29 19.03 1.92
CA ALA A 53 -0.61 20.16 1.72
C ALA A 53 -2.04 19.60 1.67
N GLY A 54 -2.99 20.27 2.32
CA GLY A 54 -4.40 19.85 2.28
C GLY A 54 -4.89 19.68 0.84
N PRO A 55 -5.89 18.81 0.61
CA PRO A 55 -6.36 18.49 -0.73
C PRO A 55 -6.69 19.77 -1.52
N THR A 56 -6.26 19.81 -2.78
CA THR A 56 -6.62 20.91 -3.68
C THR A 56 -8.15 20.95 -3.77
N PRO A 57 -8.81 22.10 -3.51
CA PRO A 57 -10.25 22.18 -3.61
C PRO A 57 -10.72 21.78 -5.00
N VAL A 58 -11.53 20.74 -5.09
CA VAL A 58 -12.20 20.31 -6.31
C VAL A 58 -13.61 20.90 -6.33
N THR A 59 -14.04 21.38 -7.50
CA THR A 59 -15.44 21.80 -7.67
C THR A 59 -16.26 20.57 -8.07
N GLY A 60 -17.12 20.09 -7.17
CA GLY A 60 -17.89 18.86 -7.35
C GLY A 60 -17.13 17.61 -6.91
N ASP A 61 -17.64 16.43 -7.30
CA ASP A 61 -17.12 15.13 -6.84
C ASP A 61 -15.73 14.81 -7.41
N TRP A 62 -15.39 15.34 -8.60
CA TRP A 62 -14.08 15.11 -9.23
C TRP A 62 -13.71 16.18 -10.27
N ALA A 63 -12.41 16.29 -10.56
CA ALA A 63 -11.85 17.09 -11.66
C ALA A 63 -10.68 16.36 -12.33
N ILE A 64 -10.64 16.42 -13.66
CA ILE A 64 -9.57 15.88 -14.50
C ILE A 64 -8.76 17.01 -15.12
N HIS A 65 -7.45 16.93 -14.95
CA HIS A 65 -6.48 17.80 -15.55
C HIS A 65 -5.61 17.05 -16.56
N THR A 66 -4.88 17.79 -17.39
CA THR A 66 -3.79 17.26 -18.22
C THR A 66 -2.48 17.92 -17.84
N ALA A 67 -1.42 17.10 -17.74
CA ALA A 67 -0.06 17.60 -17.63
C ALA A 67 0.56 17.98 -18.99
N GLY A 68 -0.11 17.68 -20.11
CA GLY A 68 0.34 18.02 -21.46
C GLY A 68 1.73 17.46 -21.79
N ASN A 69 1.99 16.22 -21.39
CA ASN A 69 3.26 15.49 -21.51
C ASN A 69 4.43 16.11 -20.72
N THR A 70 4.13 16.99 -19.77
CA THR A 70 5.08 17.46 -18.76
C THR A 70 4.90 16.68 -17.47
N THR A 71 5.73 16.95 -16.45
CA THR A 71 5.60 16.37 -15.11
C THR A 71 5.04 17.38 -14.09
N ASP A 72 4.53 18.51 -14.56
CA ASP A 72 3.93 19.55 -13.71
C ASP A 72 2.53 19.14 -13.26
N LEU A 73 2.35 18.99 -11.95
CA LEU A 73 1.07 18.62 -11.33
C LEU A 73 0.40 19.82 -10.62
N PRO A 74 -0.94 19.94 -10.66
CA PRO A 74 -1.86 19.04 -11.33
C PRO A 74 -2.05 19.37 -12.82
N GLY A 75 -1.29 20.30 -13.41
CA GLY A 75 -1.46 20.70 -14.81
C GLY A 75 -2.72 21.56 -15.06
N ARG A 76 -3.23 21.52 -16.29
CA ARG A 76 -4.37 22.33 -16.75
C ARG A 76 -5.68 21.56 -16.59
N LEU A 77 -6.69 22.16 -15.96
CA LEU A 77 -8.06 21.62 -15.91
C LEU A 77 -8.64 21.43 -17.32
N VAL A 78 -9.16 20.24 -17.58
CA VAL A 78 -9.77 19.87 -18.87
C VAL A 78 -11.20 19.37 -18.75
N ARG A 79 -11.60 18.83 -17.58
CA ARG A 79 -12.98 18.38 -17.36
C ARG A 79 -13.32 18.34 -15.87
N SER A 80 -14.55 18.74 -15.51
CA SER A 80 -15.10 18.64 -14.16
C SER A 80 -16.36 17.79 -14.10
N ALA A 81 -16.73 17.34 -12.90
CA ALA A 81 -17.98 16.62 -12.69
C ALA A 81 -19.20 17.40 -13.24
N GLY A 82 -20.03 16.72 -14.03
CA GLY A 82 -21.22 17.31 -14.67
C GLY A 82 -20.98 17.93 -16.05
N GLU A 83 -19.73 18.05 -16.49
CA GLU A 83 -19.40 18.51 -17.85
C GLU A 83 -19.50 17.36 -18.87
N PRO A 84 -19.85 17.65 -20.13
CA PRO A 84 -19.89 16.64 -21.20
C PRO A 84 -18.51 16.02 -21.45
N GLU A 85 -18.49 14.92 -22.21
CA GLU A 85 -17.24 14.31 -22.68
C GLU A 85 -16.36 15.32 -23.42
N SER A 86 -15.05 15.20 -23.17
CA SER A 86 -14.04 16.11 -23.73
C SER A 86 -13.66 15.74 -25.17
N GLY A 87 -13.87 14.48 -25.56
CA GLY A 87 -13.38 13.91 -26.82
C GLY A 87 -11.95 13.38 -26.74
N ASP A 88 -11.31 13.50 -25.57
CA ASP A 88 -10.03 12.87 -25.26
C ASP A 88 -10.30 11.57 -24.47
N ALA A 89 -9.83 10.44 -25.01
CA ALA A 89 -10.10 9.13 -24.43
C ALA A 89 -9.56 9.01 -23.00
N ALA A 90 -8.34 9.49 -22.73
CA ALA A 90 -7.75 9.35 -21.39
C ALA A 90 -8.52 10.18 -20.36
N VAL A 91 -8.95 11.39 -20.73
CA VAL A 91 -9.76 12.25 -19.88
C VAL A 91 -11.11 11.63 -19.58
N ASP A 92 -11.77 11.09 -20.61
CA ASP A 92 -13.13 10.57 -20.48
C ASP A 92 -13.17 9.21 -19.75
N GLU A 93 -12.17 8.35 -19.96
CA GLU A 93 -11.95 7.12 -19.21
C GLU A 93 -11.64 7.41 -17.74
N ALA A 94 -10.73 8.36 -17.45
CA ALA A 94 -10.42 8.74 -16.07
C ALA A 94 -11.64 9.25 -15.31
N ALA A 95 -12.42 10.13 -15.95
CA ALA A 95 -13.67 10.64 -15.39
C ALA A 95 -14.67 9.51 -15.10
N ALA A 96 -14.86 8.57 -16.04
CA ALA A 96 -15.78 7.46 -15.88
C ALA A 96 -15.34 6.50 -14.76
N GLY A 97 -14.05 6.18 -14.67
CA GLY A 97 -13.52 5.31 -13.63
C GLY A 97 -13.63 5.91 -12.22
N ILE A 98 -13.32 7.21 -12.08
CA ILE A 98 -13.47 7.91 -10.78
C ILE A 98 -14.95 7.90 -10.38
N ALA A 99 -15.84 8.27 -11.29
CA ALA A 99 -17.27 8.29 -11.02
C ALA A 99 -17.81 6.90 -10.62
N ALA A 100 -17.38 5.84 -11.31
CA ALA A 100 -17.77 4.47 -10.98
C ALA A 100 -17.27 4.02 -9.60
N THR A 101 -16.05 4.42 -9.24
CA THR A 101 -15.45 4.09 -7.94
C THR A 101 -16.17 4.82 -6.81
N LEU A 102 -16.40 6.14 -6.96
CA LEU A 102 -17.18 6.94 -6.00
C LEU A 102 -18.62 6.43 -5.85
N ALA A 103 -19.25 6.02 -6.94
CA ALA A 103 -20.58 5.41 -6.90
C ALA A 103 -20.57 4.10 -6.10
N MET A 104 -19.58 3.22 -6.30
CA MET A 104 -19.47 1.99 -5.51
C MET A 104 -19.25 2.28 -4.02
N LEU A 105 -18.35 3.21 -3.67
CA LEU A 105 -18.11 3.61 -2.27
C LEU A 105 -19.41 4.10 -1.61
N ARG A 106 -20.19 4.94 -2.31
CA ARG A 106 -21.45 5.49 -1.81
C ARG A 106 -22.56 4.44 -1.71
N GLU A 107 -22.79 3.68 -2.78
CA GLU A 107 -23.94 2.78 -2.90
C GLU A 107 -23.74 1.47 -2.13
N VAL A 108 -22.51 0.94 -2.13
CA VAL A 108 -22.21 -0.35 -1.49
C VAL A 108 -21.69 -0.14 -0.08
N PHE A 109 -20.79 0.81 0.14
CA PHE A 109 -20.10 0.96 1.43
C PHE A 109 -20.64 2.10 2.31
N ASP A 110 -21.66 2.83 1.84
CA ASP A 110 -22.21 4.02 2.53
C ASP A 110 -21.11 5.02 2.91
N ARG A 111 -20.10 5.16 2.04
CA ARG A 111 -18.93 6.02 2.24
C ARG A 111 -18.95 7.20 1.28
N ASP A 112 -18.85 8.41 1.83
CA ASP A 112 -18.75 9.62 1.02
C ASP A 112 -17.29 9.89 0.62
N SER A 113 -16.92 9.45 -0.58
CA SER A 113 -15.55 9.53 -1.13
C SER A 113 -14.49 8.71 -0.37
N TYR A 114 -13.22 8.86 -0.75
CA TYR A 114 -12.10 8.10 -0.18
C TYR A 114 -11.81 8.46 1.27
N ASP A 115 -12.15 9.67 1.73
CA ASP A 115 -11.95 10.13 3.11
C ASP A 115 -13.16 9.92 4.02
N GLY A 116 -14.34 9.69 3.45
CA GLY A 116 -15.59 9.54 4.20
C GLY A 116 -16.28 10.87 4.54
N ASP A 117 -15.69 11.99 4.11
CA ASP A 117 -16.15 13.35 4.37
C ASP A 117 -16.39 14.14 3.06
N GLY A 118 -16.51 13.42 1.93
CA GLY A 118 -16.86 14.00 0.63
C GLY A 118 -15.72 14.73 -0.07
N ALA A 119 -14.45 14.37 0.18
CA ALA A 119 -13.34 14.96 -0.56
C ALA A 119 -13.49 14.73 -2.07
N GLY A 120 -13.35 15.79 -2.86
CA GLY A 120 -13.31 15.65 -4.31
C GLY A 120 -12.03 14.94 -4.78
N VAL A 121 -12.15 14.17 -5.86
CA VAL A 121 -11.04 13.41 -6.44
C VAL A 121 -10.41 14.20 -7.59
N LEU A 122 -9.11 14.46 -7.50
CA LEU A 122 -8.33 15.06 -8.57
C LEU A 122 -7.60 13.98 -9.37
N GLY A 123 -7.67 14.04 -10.69
CA GLY A 123 -6.92 13.17 -11.60
C GLY A 123 -6.13 13.99 -12.62
N THR A 124 -4.91 13.58 -12.94
CA THR A 124 -4.09 14.16 -14.01
C THR A 124 -3.72 13.10 -15.03
N VAL A 125 -4.07 13.32 -16.30
CA VAL A 125 -3.69 12.46 -17.44
C VAL A 125 -2.57 13.08 -18.28
N HIS A 126 -1.99 12.31 -19.19
CA HIS A 126 -0.87 12.73 -20.04
C HIS A 126 0.33 13.20 -19.22
N TYR A 127 0.64 12.47 -18.14
CA TYR A 127 1.78 12.74 -17.28
C TYR A 127 3.06 12.18 -17.89
N GLY A 128 4.07 13.05 -18.04
CA GLY A 128 5.32 12.69 -18.69
C GLY A 128 5.16 12.34 -20.18
N GLN A 129 6.27 11.96 -20.81
CA GLN A 129 6.25 11.43 -22.17
C GLN A 129 6.48 9.93 -22.07
N ASP A 130 5.58 9.14 -22.66
CA ASP A 130 5.69 7.67 -22.73
C ASP A 130 5.91 7.04 -21.32
N TYR A 131 5.22 7.60 -20.32
CA TYR A 131 5.34 7.18 -18.92
C TYR A 131 4.57 5.88 -18.69
N ASP A 132 5.29 4.84 -18.27
CA ASP A 132 4.80 3.48 -18.11
C ASP A 132 4.26 3.22 -16.70
N ASN A 133 3.47 4.14 -16.15
CA ASN A 133 2.89 3.95 -14.82
C ASN A 133 1.63 4.80 -14.56
N ALA A 134 0.97 4.48 -13.45
CA ALA A 134 -0.04 5.30 -12.79
C ALA A 134 0.15 5.21 -11.27
N PHE A 135 -0.27 6.25 -10.55
CA PHE A 135 -0.08 6.32 -9.10
C PHE A 135 -1.06 7.26 -8.39
N TRP A 136 -1.33 6.97 -7.11
CA TRP A 136 -1.78 7.92 -6.10
C TRP A 136 -0.59 8.56 -5.38
N ASN A 137 -0.53 9.89 -5.32
CA ASN A 137 0.58 10.62 -4.69
C ASN A 137 0.28 11.21 -3.30
N GLY A 138 -0.82 10.79 -2.66
CA GLY A 138 -1.31 11.39 -1.41
C GLY A 138 -2.30 12.54 -1.61
N THR A 139 -2.42 13.09 -2.83
CA THR A 139 -3.32 14.22 -3.11
C THR A 139 -4.16 14.08 -4.38
N GLN A 140 -3.68 13.34 -5.37
CA GLN A 140 -4.36 13.15 -6.66
C GLN A 140 -3.91 11.86 -7.32
N LEU A 141 -4.74 11.38 -8.25
CA LEU A 141 -4.42 10.31 -9.19
C LEU A 141 -3.62 10.86 -10.37
N VAL A 142 -2.64 10.12 -10.85
CA VAL A 142 -1.79 10.51 -11.99
C VAL A 142 -1.64 9.33 -12.94
N PHE A 143 -1.81 9.56 -14.24
CA PHE A 143 -1.81 8.52 -15.26
C PHE A 143 -0.88 8.88 -16.42
N GLY A 144 0.00 7.94 -16.77
CA GLY A 144 0.76 7.94 -18.01
C GLY A 144 -0.04 7.38 -19.20
N ASP A 145 0.48 7.66 -20.38
CA ASP A 145 -0.08 7.17 -21.65
C ASP A 145 0.53 5.83 -22.10
N GLY A 146 1.57 5.34 -21.42
CA GLY A 146 2.35 4.18 -21.82
C GLY A 146 3.28 4.44 -23.01
N ASP A 147 4.22 3.54 -23.26
CA ASP A 147 5.20 3.61 -24.35
C ASP A 147 4.62 3.27 -25.75
N GLY A 148 3.36 2.86 -25.83
CA GLY A 148 2.71 2.49 -27.08
C GLY A 148 3.27 1.21 -27.72
N LYS A 149 4.10 0.44 -26.99
CA LYS A 149 4.68 -0.84 -27.44
C LYS A 149 4.45 -1.98 -26.46
N VAL A 150 4.80 -1.76 -25.19
CA VAL A 150 4.54 -2.66 -24.09
C VAL A 150 3.22 -2.30 -23.42
N PHE A 151 3.04 -1.02 -23.07
CA PHE A 151 1.87 -0.54 -22.34
C PHE A 151 1.02 0.41 -23.17
N GLY A 152 -0.30 0.25 -23.03
CA GLY A 152 -1.27 1.25 -23.43
C GLY A 152 -1.49 2.31 -22.35
N ARG A 153 -2.51 3.16 -22.55
CA ARG A 153 -2.90 4.20 -21.60
C ARG A 153 -3.38 3.61 -20.28
N PHE A 154 -2.89 4.15 -19.16
CA PHE A 154 -3.21 3.62 -17.82
C PHE A 154 -4.62 3.98 -17.32
N THR A 155 -5.37 4.77 -18.10
CA THR A 155 -6.80 5.06 -17.85
C THR A 155 -7.74 4.02 -18.43
N GLU A 156 -7.29 3.19 -19.38
CA GLU A 156 -8.14 2.25 -20.11
C GLU A 156 -8.65 1.10 -19.22
N PRO A 157 -7.80 0.41 -18.45
CA PRO A 157 -8.29 -0.57 -17.48
C PRO A 157 -8.86 0.14 -16.26
N VAL A 158 -10.19 0.14 -16.12
CA VAL A 158 -10.89 0.81 -15.00
C VAL A 158 -10.45 0.31 -13.62
N ASP A 159 -9.98 -0.94 -13.53
CA ASP A 159 -9.43 -1.54 -12.31
C ASP A 159 -8.10 -0.92 -11.90
N VAL A 160 -7.25 -0.46 -12.83
CA VAL A 160 -6.01 0.28 -12.52
C VAL A 160 -6.33 1.60 -11.85
N LEU A 161 -7.26 2.38 -12.43
CA LEU A 161 -7.68 3.64 -11.83
C LEU A 161 -8.31 3.45 -10.45
N ALA A 162 -9.20 2.48 -10.32
CA ALA A 162 -9.86 2.19 -9.05
C ALA A 162 -8.87 1.66 -7.99
N HIS A 163 -7.84 0.92 -8.40
CA HIS A 163 -6.72 0.52 -7.55
C HIS A 163 -5.98 1.75 -7.00
N GLU A 164 -5.66 2.73 -7.85
CA GLU A 164 -4.98 3.94 -7.37
C GLU A 164 -5.83 4.74 -6.36
N LEU A 165 -7.13 4.87 -6.61
CA LEU A 165 -8.02 5.55 -5.66
C LEU A 165 -8.20 4.76 -4.35
N ALA A 166 -8.06 3.44 -4.39
CA ALA A 166 -8.13 2.60 -3.20
C ALA A 166 -6.93 2.75 -2.26
N HIS A 167 -5.77 3.18 -2.75
CA HIS A 167 -4.68 3.59 -1.86
C HIS A 167 -5.08 4.78 -0.98
N ALA A 168 -5.79 5.76 -1.55
CA ALA A 168 -6.33 6.89 -0.78
C ALA A 168 -7.36 6.42 0.27
N LEU A 169 -8.18 5.42 -0.06
CA LEU A 169 -9.10 4.80 0.90
C LEU A 169 -8.33 4.14 2.05
N THR A 170 -7.30 3.35 1.76
CA THR A 170 -6.46 2.69 2.78
C THR A 170 -5.75 3.73 3.65
N GLU A 171 -5.21 4.79 3.06
CA GLU A 171 -4.56 5.90 3.77
C GLU A 171 -5.51 6.58 4.78
N ARG A 172 -6.79 6.75 4.42
CA ARG A 172 -7.81 7.41 5.27
C ARG A 172 -8.54 6.45 6.22
N THR A 173 -8.16 5.17 6.26
CA THR A 173 -8.78 4.15 7.10
C THR A 173 -7.73 3.46 7.97
N ALA A 174 -7.29 2.25 7.60
CA ALA A 174 -6.33 1.47 8.37
C ALA A 174 -4.91 2.06 8.36
N GLY A 175 -4.56 2.84 7.33
CA GLY A 175 -3.22 3.42 7.17
C GLY A 175 -2.13 2.35 7.09
N LEU A 176 -2.42 1.21 6.43
CA LEU A 176 -1.50 0.08 6.31
C LEU A 176 -0.13 0.54 5.79
N ALA A 177 0.92 0.28 6.56
CA ALA A 177 2.28 0.65 6.22
C ALA A 177 2.69 -0.02 4.90
N TYR A 178 3.33 0.72 4.00
CA TYR A 178 3.71 0.19 2.69
C TYR A 178 5.04 -0.60 2.75
N GLN A 179 5.04 -1.65 3.57
CA GLN A 179 6.18 -2.54 3.81
C GLN A 179 5.70 -3.94 4.21
N GLY A 180 6.33 -5.00 3.67
CA GLY A 180 6.08 -6.39 4.06
C GLY A 180 4.61 -6.80 3.94
N GLN A 181 4.09 -7.55 4.92
CA GLN A 181 2.69 -7.99 4.92
C GLN A 181 1.67 -6.84 4.96
N PRO A 182 1.81 -5.79 5.81
CA PRO A 182 0.93 -4.63 5.74
C PRO A 182 0.91 -3.97 4.35
N GLY A 183 2.06 -3.89 3.67
CA GLY A 183 2.16 -3.34 2.32
C GLY A 183 1.51 -4.24 1.28
N ALA A 184 1.70 -5.56 1.38
CA ALA A 184 1.01 -6.53 0.54
C ALA A 184 -0.51 -6.54 0.76
N LEU A 185 -0.99 -6.23 1.97
CA LEU A 185 -2.41 -5.99 2.22
C LEU A 185 -2.89 -4.67 1.61
N ASN A 186 -2.08 -3.61 1.66
CA ASN A 186 -2.40 -2.33 1.02
C ASN A 186 -2.61 -2.52 -0.50
N GLU A 187 -1.66 -3.18 -1.17
CA GLU A 187 -1.76 -3.58 -2.57
C GLU A 187 -2.98 -4.47 -2.86
N SER A 188 -3.22 -5.47 -2.01
CA SER A 188 -4.33 -6.39 -2.20
C SER A 188 -5.69 -5.73 -2.03
N VAL A 189 -5.85 -4.84 -1.05
CA VAL A 189 -7.08 -4.06 -0.88
C VAL A 189 -7.32 -3.19 -2.11
N SER A 190 -6.27 -2.61 -2.69
CA SER A 190 -6.39 -1.84 -3.93
C SER A 190 -6.82 -2.70 -5.12
N ASP A 191 -6.24 -3.89 -5.30
CA ASP A 191 -6.68 -4.87 -6.30
C ASP A 191 -8.12 -5.33 -6.08
N VAL A 192 -8.54 -5.56 -4.83
CA VAL A 192 -9.91 -5.95 -4.46
C VAL A 192 -10.92 -4.87 -4.83
N VAL A 193 -10.65 -3.61 -4.48
CA VAL A 193 -11.52 -2.48 -4.86
C VAL A 193 -11.57 -2.33 -6.37
N GLY A 194 -10.43 -2.39 -7.05
CA GLY A 194 -10.36 -2.33 -8.51
C GLY A 194 -11.18 -3.43 -9.20
N ALA A 195 -11.04 -4.67 -8.73
CA ALA A 195 -11.80 -5.80 -9.24
C ALA A 195 -13.30 -5.65 -9.01
N CYS A 196 -13.73 -5.16 -7.84
CA CYS A 196 -15.15 -4.91 -7.54
C CYS A 196 -15.74 -3.83 -8.47
N VAL A 197 -15.03 -2.72 -8.68
CA VAL A 197 -15.47 -1.64 -9.60
C VAL A 197 -15.58 -2.18 -11.02
N LYS A 198 -14.55 -2.84 -11.53
CA LYS A 198 -14.56 -3.42 -12.88
C LYS A 198 -15.71 -4.40 -13.08
N GLN A 199 -15.97 -5.26 -12.09
CA GLN A 199 -17.07 -6.22 -12.16
C GLN A 199 -18.43 -5.53 -12.22
N ARG A 200 -18.68 -4.50 -11.39
CA ARG A 200 -19.91 -3.70 -11.45
C ARG A 200 -20.07 -3.00 -12.79
N VAL A 201 -19.02 -2.34 -13.29
CA VAL A 201 -19.04 -1.64 -14.60
C VAL A 201 -19.37 -2.61 -15.74
N LEU A 202 -18.84 -3.83 -15.69
CA LEU A 202 -19.05 -4.85 -16.72
C LEU A 202 -20.27 -5.76 -16.48
N GLY A 203 -21.04 -5.55 -15.40
CA GLY A 203 -22.17 -6.39 -15.03
C GLY A 203 -21.79 -7.85 -14.79
N ARG A 204 -20.63 -8.11 -14.16
CA ARG A 204 -20.10 -9.44 -13.86
C ARG A 204 -20.33 -9.80 -12.40
N THR A 205 -20.61 -11.08 -12.17
CA THR A 205 -20.67 -11.69 -10.83
C THR A 205 -19.31 -12.27 -10.45
N ALA A 206 -19.14 -12.64 -9.17
CA ALA A 206 -17.93 -13.28 -8.67
C ALA A 206 -17.55 -14.56 -9.45
N GLU A 207 -18.54 -15.29 -9.98
CA GLU A 207 -18.32 -16.51 -10.76
C GLU A 207 -17.88 -16.21 -12.20
N THR A 208 -18.32 -15.10 -12.78
CA THR A 208 -18.12 -14.77 -14.20
C THR A 208 -17.01 -13.74 -14.44
N ALA A 209 -16.48 -13.13 -13.39
CA ALA A 209 -15.38 -12.19 -13.46
C ALA A 209 -14.05 -12.87 -13.88
N THR A 210 -13.22 -12.12 -14.61
CA THR A 210 -11.89 -12.59 -15.04
C THR A 210 -10.89 -12.59 -13.89
N TRP A 211 -11.08 -11.71 -12.90
CA TRP A 211 -10.19 -11.52 -11.75
C TRP A 211 -8.73 -11.21 -12.15
N LEU A 212 -8.58 -10.58 -13.31
CA LEU A 212 -7.32 -10.05 -13.83
C LEU A 212 -7.26 -8.55 -13.54
N VAL A 213 -6.11 -8.08 -13.04
CA VAL A 213 -5.84 -6.67 -12.72
C VAL A 213 -5.02 -6.03 -13.84
N GLY A 214 -5.53 -4.96 -14.44
CA GLY A 214 -4.89 -4.34 -15.60
C GLY A 214 -5.05 -5.17 -16.87
N GLU A 215 -6.16 -5.89 -17.00
CA GLU A 215 -6.48 -6.66 -18.21
C GLU A 215 -6.56 -5.74 -19.43
N GLY A 216 -5.78 -6.04 -20.46
CA GLY A 216 -5.71 -5.21 -21.67
C GLY A 216 -4.71 -4.04 -21.61
N ILE A 217 -3.96 -3.87 -20.50
CA ILE A 217 -2.90 -2.85 -20.44
C ILE A 217 -1.73 -3.20 -21.38
N PHE A 218 -1.45 -4.49 -21.56
CA PHE A 218 -0.38 -4.96 -22.43
C PHE A 218 -0.81 -4.91 -23.90
N LEU A 219 0.02 -4.30 -24.74
CA LEU A 219 -0.25 -4.13 -26.15
C LEU A 219 0.11 -5.38 -26.99
N PRO A 220 -0.39 -5.48 -28.24
CA PRO A 220 -0.09 -6.60 -29.11
C PRO A 220 1.42 -6.81 -29.28
N GLY A 221 1.90 -8.00 -28.91
CA GLY A 221 3.32 -8.35 -28.94
C GLY A 221 3.85 -8.82 -27.60
N VAL A 222 3.19 -8.43 -26.50
CA VAL A 222 3.49 -8.89 -25.15
C VAL A 222 2.76 -10.20 -24.85
N GLN A 223 3.46 -11.20 -24.32
CA GLN A 223 2.89 -12.48 -23.88
C GLN A 223 2.35 -12.37 -22.45
N GLY A 224 1.29 -11.57 -22.28
CA GLY A 224 0.63 -11.34 -20.99
C GLY A 224 -0.83 -11.00 -21.17
N LYS A 225 -1.66 -11.36 -20.17
CA LYS A 225 -3.10 -11.04 -20.16
C LYS A 225 -3.38 -9.77 -19.36
N ALA A 226 -2.61 -9.56 -18.29
CA ALA A 226 -2.80 -8.52 -17.29
C ALA A 226 -1.55 -8.40 -16.41
N LEU A 227 -1.47 -7.39 -15.55
CA LEU A 227 -0.37 -7.25 -14.60
C LEU A 227 -0.38 -8.36 -13.54
N ARG A 228 -1.58 -8.71 -13.05
CA ARG A 228 -1.77 -9.68 -11.96
C ARG A 228 -3.00 -10.55 -12.18
N SER A 229 -2.97 -11.75 -11.61
CA SER A 229 -4.09 -12.70 -11.60
C SER A 229 -4.47 -12.97 -10.15
N MET A 230 -5.67 -12.55 -9.73
CA MET A 230 -6.13 -12.78 -8.37
C MET A 230 -6.60 -14.23 -8.14
N ILE A 231 -7.03 -14.95 -9.19
CA ILE A 231 -7.40 -16.38 -9.07
C ILE A 231 -6.16 -17.25 -8.88
N GLU A 232 -5.15 -17.01 -9.72
CA GLU A 232 -3.95 -17.84 -9.83
C GLU A 232 -2.73 -16.92 -9.95
N PRO A 233 -2.28 -16.31 -8.82
CA PRO A 233 -1.11 -15.44 -8.82
C PRO A 233 0.12 -16.14 -9.40
N GLY A 234 0.93 -15.43 -10.20
CA GLY A 234 2.10 -15.99 -10.89
C GLY A 234 1.80 -16.49 -12.31
N THR A 235 0.64 -16.17 -12.88
CA THR A 235 0.19 -16.63 -14.20
C THR A 235 -0.33 -15.53 -15.12
N ALA A 236 -0.28 -14.26 -14.69
CA ALA A 236 -0.83 -13.16 -15.47
C ALA A 236 -0.06 -12.92 -16.78
N TYR A 237 1.26 -13.16 -16.76
CA TYR A 237 2.14 -13.05 -17.91
C TYR A 237 3.34 -14.00 -17.80
N ASP A 238 3.86 -14.42 -18.96
CA ASP A 238 5.09 -15.19 -19.12
C ASP A 238 5.70 -14.80 -20.47
N ASP A 239 6.48 -13.72 -20.44
CA ASP A 239 6.99 -13.06 -21.63
C ASP A 239 8.53 -13.11 -21.67
N PRO A 240 9.16 -13.32 -22.84
CA PRO A 240 10.62 -13.37 -22.94
C PRO A 240 11.34 -12.11 -22.43
N THR A 241 10.67 -10.95 -22.48
CA THR A 241 11.23 -9.66 -22.10
C THR A 241 10.76 -9.19 -20.73
N LEU A 242 9.47 -9.33 -20.42
CA LEU A 242 8.94 -8.98 -19.09
C LEU A 242 9.26 -10.07 -18.03
N GLY A 243 9.70 -11.24 -18.48
CA GLY A 243 9.82 -12.45 -17.69
C GLY A 243 8.46 -13.00 -17.27
N LYS A 244 8.48 -13.86 -16.25
CA LYS A 244 7.27 -14.42 -15.65
C LYS A 244 6.75 -13.56 -14.50
N ASP A 245 5.43 -13.51 -14.35
CA ASP A 245 4.72 -13.02 -13.17
C ASP A 245 5.29 -13.66 -11.89
N PRO A 246 5.90 -12.87 -10.98
CA PRO A 246 6.55 -13.39 -9.79
C PRO A 246 5.60 -13.61 -8.61
N GLN A 247 4.31 -13.25 -8.72
CA GLN A 247 3.40 -13.32 -7.58
C GLN A 247 3.22 -14.74 -7.03
N VAL A 248 3.02 -14.81 -5.71
CA VAL A 248 2.74 -16.05 -5.00
C VAL A 248 1.32 -16.04 -4.43
N GLY A 249 0.66 -17.19 -4.44
CA GLY A 249 -0.75 -17.33 -4.03
C GLY A 249 -0.97 -18.14 -2.75
N SER A 250 0.09 -18.43 -1.99
CA SER A 250 0.02 -19.18 -0.73
C SER A 250 1.17 -18.77 0.20
N MET A 251 0.93 -18.81 1.51
CA MET A 251 1.98 -18.62 2.53
C MET A 251 3.11 -19.67 2.44
N ALA A 252 2.86 -20.83 1.84
CA ALA A 252 3.90 -21.83 1.60
C ALA A 252 5.01 -21.32 0.66
N ASP A 253 4.68 -20.36 -0.20
CA ASP A 253 5.57 -19.79 -1.21
C ASP A 253 5.92 -18.32 -0.87
N TYR A 254 5.62 -17.85 0.34
CA TYR A 254 5.86 -16.47 0.76
C TYR A 254 7.31 -16.06 0.48
N VAL A 255 7.50 -14.89 -0.12
CA VAL A 255 8.83 -14.39 -0.50
C VAL A 255 9.32 -13.41 0.56
N GLU A 256 10.36 -13.80 1.31
CA GLU A 256 11.12 -12.90 2.16
C GLU A 256 12.18 -12.17 1.32
N THR A 257 12.07 -10.85 1.22
CA THR A 257 12.98 -9.99 0.44
C THR A 257 13.04 -8.59 1.04
N ASP A 258 14.07 -7.82 0.72
CA ASP A 258 14.15 -6.37 0.99
C ASP A 258 13.78 -5.53 -0.23
N GLU A 259 13.71 -6.16 -1.42
CA GLU A 259 13.24 -5.51 -2.65
C GLU A 259 11.73 -5.27 -2.58
N ASP A 260 11.23 -4.36 -3.42
CA ASP A 260 9.79 -4.11 -3.55
C ASP A 260 9.11 -3.84 -2.18
N ASN A 261 9.78 -3.08 -1.32
CA ASN A 261 9.32 -2.78 0.04
C ASN A 261 9.00 -4.04 0.87
N GLY A 262 9.77 -5.11 0.72
CA GLY A 262 9.45 -6.38 1.36
C GLY A 262 8.49 -7.26 0.56
N GLY A 263 8.51 -7.13 -0.77
CA GLY A 263 7.68 -7.90 -1.71
C GLY A 263 6.20 -7.54 -1.63
N VAL A 264 5.84 -6.26 -1.53
CA VAL A 264 4.43 -5.84 -1.40
C VAL A 264 3.60 -6.24 -2.63
N HIS A 265 4.12 -6.09 -3.84
CA HIS A 265 3.43 -6.50 -5.06
C HIS A 265 3.54 -8.02 -5.30
N ILE A 266 4.61 -8.66 -4.83
CA ILE A 266 4.85 -10.09 -4.98
C ILE A 266 3.91 -10.91 -4.07
N ASN A 267 3.84 -10.54 -2.79
CA ASN A 267 3.10 -11.26 -1.77
C ASN A 267 1.62 -10.87 -1.69
N SER A 268 1.18 -9.80 -2.37
CA SER A 268 -0.25 -9.41 -2.45
C SER A 268 -1.12 -10.46 -3.16
N GLY A 269 -0.52 -11.37 -3.94
CA GLY A 269 -1.20 -12.52 -4.52
C GLY A 269 -1.88 -13.44 -3.48
N ILE A 270 -1.31 -13.54 -2.27
CA ILE A 270 -1.84 -14.38 -1.18
C ILE A 270 -3.23 -13.86 -0.72
N PRO A 271 -3.34 -12.60 -0.22
CA PRO A 271 -4.64 -12.04 0.14
C PRO A 271 -5.58 -11.82 -1.06
N ASN A 272 -5.06 -11.57 -2.27
CA ASN A 272 -5.88 -11.50 -3.49
C ASN A 272 -6.62 -12.82 -3.74
N ARG A 273 -5.90 -13.94 -3.67
CA ARG A 273 -6.49 -15.27 -3.85
C ARG A 273 -7.48 -15.62 -2.73
N ALA A 274 -7.20 -15.21 -1.49
CA ALA A 274 -8.17 -15.34 -0.40
C ALA A 274 -9.47 -14.57 -0.69
N PHE A 275 -9.38 -13.34 -1.22
CA PHE A 275 -10.57 -12.59 -1.61
C PHE A 275 -11.38 -13.31 -2.69
N VAL A 276 -10.74 -13.80 -3.75
CA VAL A 276 -11.44 -14.50 -4.85
C VAL A 276 -12.14 -15.76 -4.36
N LEU A 277 -11.47 -16.54 -3.49
CA LEU A 277 -12.05 -17.74 -2.89
C LEU A 277 -13.28 -17.40 -2.05
N ALA A 278 -13.20 -16.35 -1.22
CA ALA A 278 -14.33 -15.86 -0.43
C ALA A 278 -15.47 -15.33 -1.32
N ALA A 279 -15.16 -14.51 -2.33
CA ALA A 279 -16.12 -13.95 -3.25
C ALA A 279 -16.89 -15.03 -4.02
N ARG A 280 -16.21 -16.08 -4.49
CA ARG A 280 -16.85 -17.22 -5.16
C ARG A 280 -17.67 -18.09 -4.22
N ALA A 281 -17.26 -18.22 -2.96
CA ALA A 281 -18.00 -19.00 -1.96
C ALA A 281 -19.27 -18.27 -1.49
N ILE A 282 -19.20 -16.94 -1.38
CA ILE A 282 -20.35 -16.07 -1.06
C ILE A 282 -21.29 -15.96 -2.27
N GLY A 283 -20.70 -15.81 -3.47
CA GLY A 283 -21.39 -15.71 -4.75
C GLY A 283 -22.02 -14.34 -5.02
N GLY A 284 -22.59 -14.18 -6.21
CA GLY A 284 -23.31 -12.96 -6.59
C GLY A 284 -22.39 -11.77 -6.94
N ASP A 285 -22.82 -10.56 -6.60
CA ASP A 285 -22.01 -9.35 -6.81
C ASP A 285 -20.87 -9.30 -5.79
N SER A 286 -19.63 -9.20 -6.26
CA SER A 286 -18.45 -9.28 -5.39
C SER A 286 -18.32 -8.07 -4.46
N ALA A 287 -18.80 -6.88 -4.86
CA ALA A 287 -18.75 -5.69 -4.03
C ALA A 287 -19.78 -5.81 -2.88
N GLU A 288 -21.00 -6.24 -3.18
CA GLU A 288 -22.07 -6.44 -2.19
C GLU A 288 -21.83 -7.64 -1.28
N GLY A 289 -21.12 -8.67 -1.76
CA GLY A 289 -20.73 -9.85 -1.00
C GLY A 289 -19.41 -9.67 -0.25
N ALA A 290 -18.34 -10.32 -0.75
CA ALA A 290 -17.03 -10.29 -0.09
C ALA A 290 -16.44 -8.89 0.06
N GLY A 291 -16.73 -7.97 -0.87
CA GLY A 291 -16.27 -6.58 -0.83
C GLY A 291 -16.73 -5.85 0.42
N ARG A 292 -18.00 -6.04 0.85
CA ARG A 292 -18.50 -5.49 2.13
C ARG A 292 -17.72 -6.02 3.33
N VAL A 293 -17.35 -7.31 3.31
CA VAL A 293 -16.58 -7.93 4.38
C VAL A 293 -15.17 -7.34 4.46
N TRP A 294 -14.47 -7.23 3.33
CA TRP A 294 -13.13 -6.65 3.27
C TRP A 294 -13.14 -5.16 3.65
N TYR A 295 -14.12 -4.40 3.17
CA TYR A 295 -14.28 -2.99 3.54
C TYR A 295 -14.55 -2.82 5.04
N ALA A 296 -15.43 -3.63 5.62
CA ALA A 296 -15.71 -3.60 7.06
C ALA A 296 -14.47 -4.00 7.89
N ALA A 297 -13.65 -4.95 7.42
CA ALA A 297 -12.38 -5.30 8.04
C ALA A 297 -11.39 -4.13 8.00
N LEU A 298 -11.19 -3.51 6.84
CA LEU A 298 -10.32 -2.35 6.64
C LEU A 298 -10.71 -1.17 7.55
N THR A 299 -12.00 -0.98 7.80
CA THR A 299 -12.54 0.12 8.61
C THR A 299 -12.81 -0.24 10.07
N SER A 300 -12.46 -1.45 10.51
CA SER A 300 -12.74 -1.95 11.87
C SER A 300 -11.83 -1.38 12.97
N GLY A 301 -10.87 -0.52 12.61
CA GLY A 301 -9.88 0.03 13.54
C GLY A 301 -8.57 -0.78 13.63
N ILE A 302 -8.31 -1.66 12.66
CA ILE A 302 -7.00 -2.27 12.47
C ILE A 302 -5.92 -1.19 12.23
N GLY A 303 -4.68 -1.50 12.61
CA GLY A 303 -3.57 -0.54 12.60
C GLY A 303 -2.62 -0.67 11.41
N PRO A 304 -1.68 0.27 11.26
CA PRO A 304 -0.69 0.29 10.18
C PRO A 304 0.20 -0.95 10.07
N ASP A 305 0.40 -1.68 11.17
CA ASP A 305 1.26 -2.86 11.28
C ASP A 305 0.50 -4.19 11.16
N THR A 306 -0.78 -4.13 10.77
CA THR A 306 -1.63 -5.32 10.63
C THR A 306 -1.05 -6.30 9.61
N ASP A 307 -0.79 -7.52 10.05
CA ASP A 307 -0.30 -8.63 9.22
C ASP A 307 -1.44 -9.43 8.58
N PHE A 308 -1.12 -10.44 7.77
CA PHE A 308 -2.13 -11.25 7.08
C PHE A 308 -3.07 -11.96 8.04
N ALA A 309 -2.57 -12.47 9.17
CA ALA A 309 -3.39 -13.18 10.16
C ALA A 309 -4.37 -12.24 10.87
N GLY A 310 -3.91 -11.04 11.23
CA GLY A 310 -4.72 -9.98 11.83
C GLY A 310 -5.80 -9.48 10.89
N PHE A 311 -5.46 -9.24 9.62
CA PHE A 311 -6.47 -8.85 8.62
C PHE A 311 -7.47 -9.97 8.33
N ALA A 312 -7.01 -11.22 8.23
CA ALA A 312 -7.89 -12.38 8.09
C ALA A 312 -8.88 -12.50 9.26
N GLN A 313 -8.41 -12.26 10.49
CA GLN A 313 -9.26 -12.25 11.68
C GLN A 313 -10.29 -11.10 11.65
N ALA A 314 -9.90 -9.91 11.18
CA ALA A 314 -10.82 -8.79 10.99
C ALA A 314 -11.89 -9.11 9.92
N CYS A 315 -11.51 -9.72 8.80
CA CYS A 315 -12.45 -10.19 7.78
C CYS A 315 -13.45 -11.21 8.34
N VAL A 316 -12.97 -12.21 9.08
CA VAL A 316 -13.86 -13.22 9.69
C VAL A 316 -14.81 -12.59 10.70
N ALA A 317 -14.34 -11.63 11.50
CA ALA A 317 -15.19 -10.91 12.45
C ALA A 317 -16.27 -10.05 11.75
N ALA A 318 -15.96 -9.49 10.58
CA ALA A 318 -16.87 -8.68 9.78
C ALA A 318 -17.84 -9.50 8.92
N ALA A 319 -17.59 -10.80 8.72
CA ALA A 319 -18.26 -11.61 7.71
C ALA A 319 -19.71 -12.02 8.04
N GLY A 320 -20.15 -11.89 9.31
CA GLY A 320 -21.49 -12.32 9.72
C GLY A 320 -21.76 -13.79 9.37
N ASP A 321 -22.86 -14.05 8.66
CA ASP A 321 -23.25 -15.39 8.22
C ASP A 321 -22.26 -16.02 7.21
N HIS A 322 -21.33 -15.24 6.64
CA HIS A 322 -20.31 -15.72 5.73
C HIS A 322 -18.97 -16.08 6.42
N ALA A 323 -18.90 -16.05 7.75
CA ALA A 323 -17.65 -16.26 8.51
C ALA A 323 -16.92 -17.56 8.16
N ASP A 324 -17.64 -18.67 7.94
CA ASP A 324 -17.04 -19.95 7.58
C ASP A 324 -16.43 -19.92 6.17
N ALA A 325 -17.10 -19.28 5.21
CA ALA A 325 -16.60 -19.13 3.84
C ALA A 325 -15.33 -18.26 3.81
N VAL A 326 -15.34 -17.15 4.56
CA VAL A 326 -14.19 -16.23 4.66
C VAL A 326 -13.02 -16.89 5.38
N ARG A 327 -13.26 -17.60 6.49
CA ARG A 327 -12.22 -18.37 7.20
C ARG A 327 -11.59 -19.41 6.29
N SER A 328 -12.41 -20.21 5.62
CA SER A 328 -11.94 -21.25 4.69
C SER A 328 -11.10 -20.68 3.55
N ALA A 329 -11.46 -19.49 3.04
CA ALA A 329 -10.71 -18.83 1.98
C ALA A 329 -9.28 -18.42 2.42
N TRP A 330 -9.14 -17.88 3.63
CA TRP A 330 -7.83 -17.56 4.21
C TRP A 330 -7.00 -18.82 4.51
N GLU A 331 -7.64 -19.86 5.06
CA GLU A 331 -6.96 -21.13 5.37
C GLU A 331 -6.42 -21.81 4.10
N GLN A 332 -7.15 -21.73 2.97
CA GLN A 332 -6.72 -22.27 1.68
C GLN A 332 -5.47 -21.61 1.10
N VAL A 333 -5.16 -20.37 1.49
CA VAL A 333 -3.92 -19.69 1.13
C VAL A 333 -2.85 -19.79 2.24
N GLY A 334 -3.09 -20.62 3.25
CA GLY A 334 -2.16 -20.87 4.34
C GLY A 334 -2.13 -19.79 5.44
N VAL A 335 -3.13 -18.92 5.49
CA VAL A 335 -3.27 -17.89 6.55
C VAL A 335 -4.31 -18.38 7.55
N THR A 336 -3.90 -18.62 8.79
CA THR A 336 -4.84 -18.95 9.87
C THR A 336 -5.32 -17.65 10.51
N PRO A 337 -6.63 -17.36 10.54
CA PRO A 337 -7.14 -16.21 11.27
C PRO A 337 -6.77 -16.34 12.75
N GLY A 338 -6.03 -15.37 13.25
CA GLY A 338 -5.52 -15.36 14.61
C GLY A 338 -5.52 -13.94 15.15
N THR A 339 -5.52 -13.82 16.48
CA THR A 339 -5.16 -12.55 17.11
C THR A 339 -3.76 -12.19 16.62
N ALA A 340 -3.61 -11.00 16.05
CA ALA A 340 -2.35 -10.46 15.57
C ALA A 340 -1.18 -10.97 16.43
N ALA A 341 -0.16 -11.54 15.80
CA ALA A 341 1.12 -11.73 16.45
C ALA A 341 1.85 -10.38 16.48
N SER A 342 1.24 -9.34 17.05
CA SER A 342 2.04 -8.50 17.92
C SER A 342 2.35 -9.39 19.12
N PRO A 343 3.61 -9.69 19.46
CA PRO A 343 3.89 -10.24 20.78
C PRO A 343 3.31 -9.24 21.77
N ALA A 344 2.16 -9.57 22.36
CA ALA A 344 1.76 -8.96 23.62
C ALA A 344 2.97 -9.16 24.55
N PRO A 345 3.48 -8.11 25.20
CA PRO A 345 4.62 -8.26 26.07
C PRO A 345 4.28 -9.38 27.05
N ALA A 346 5.10 -10.42 27.06
CA ALA A 346 5.06 -11.40 28.12
C ALA A 346 5.03 -10.62 29.44
N ALA A 347 4.27 -11.10 30.42
CA ALA A 347 4.15 -10.46 31.73
C ALA A 347 5.48 -10.39 32.53
N GLY A 348 6.63 -10.62 31.87
CA GLY A 348 7.98 -10.36 32.35
C GLY A 348 8.39 -8.91 32.13
N ARG A 349 9.37 -8.46 32.90
CA ARG A 349 9.96 -7.14 32.77
C ARG A 349 10.78 -7.08 31.47
N ALA A 350 10.21 -6.75 30.32
CA ALA A 350 10.97 -6.58 29.07
C ALA A 350 11.43 -5.13 28.85
N VAL A 351 12.63 -4.94 28.30
CA VAL A 351 13.12 -3.66 27.79
C VAL A 351 13.14 -3.69 26.26
N ARG A 352 12.63 -2.63 25.63
CA ARG A 352 12.60 -2.46 24.17
C ARG A 352 13.30 -1.18 23.77
N VAL A 353 14.11 -1.29 22.73
CA VAL A 353 14.77 -0.15 22.09
C VAL A 353 14.48 -0.19 20.60
N THR A 354 13.94 0.91 20.08
CA THR A 354 13.68 1.11 18.65
C THR A 354 14.43 2.33 18.18
N ARG A 355 15.37 2.15 17.25
CA ARG A 355 16.08 3.22 16.54
C ARG A 355 15.28 3.59 15.28
N SER A 356 15.14 4.87 15.04
CA SER A 356 14.52 5.50 13.86
C SER A 356 15.40 6.64 13.35
N GLY A 357 15.24 7.06 12.09
CA GLY A 357 16.04 8.14 11.47
C GLY A 357 17.42 7.70 10.96
N GLY A 358 18.31 8.68 10.75
CA GLY A 358 19.63 8.49 10.14
C GLY A 358 19.60 8.58 8.61
N PHE A 359 20.76 8.85 7.98
CA PHE A 359 20.92 9.12 6.54
C PHE A 359 20.34 8.04 5.59
N ALA A 360 20.06 6.83 6.08
CA ALA A 360 19.48 5.73 5.31
C ALA A 360 18.05 5.34 5.74
N GLY A 361 17.47 5.98 6.77
CA GLY A 361 16.13 5.64 7.28
C GLY A 361 15.98 4.23 7.89
N ILE A 362 17.06 3.45 7.98
CA ILE A 362 17.06 2.06 8.46
C ILE A 362 16.79 2.03 9.98
N GLY A 363 15.55 1.70 10.32
CA GLY A 363 15.15 1.41 11.68
C GLY A 363 15.75 0.09 12.19
N ALA A 364 15.98 0.00 13.49
CA ALA A 364 16.37 -1.25 14.15
C ALA A 364 15.58 -1.37 15.45
N SER A 365 15.06 -2.55 15.75
CA SER A 365 14.33 -2.78 16.99
C SER A 365 14.81 -4.07 17.64
N ALA A 366 15.00 -4.02 18.95
CA ALA A 366 15.28 -5.21 19.75
C ALA A 366 14.51 -5.15 21.06
N GLU A 367 14.17 -6.33 21.56
CA GLU A 367 13.58 -6.55 22.87
C GLU A 367 14.45 -7.52 23.66
N LEU A 368 14.55 -7.29 24.97
CA LEU A 368 15.24 -8.16 25.90
C LEU A 368 14.35 -8.38 27.14
N ASP A 369 14.04 -9.64 27.42
CA ASP A 369 13.39 -10.04 28.67
C ASP A 369 14.41 -9.91 29.82
N LEU A 370 14.16 -9.00 30.77
CA LEU A 370 15.04 -8.78 31.91
C LEU A 370 15.01 -9.96 32.88
N ASP A 371 13.94 -10.77 32.90
CA ASP A 371 13.81 -11.93 33.80
C ASP A 371 14.24 -13.24 33.11
N GLY A 372 14.66 -13.16 31.84
CA GLY A 372 15.03 -14.30 31.00
C GLY A 372 16.47 -14.80 31.20
N THR A 373 16.84 -15.83 30.44
CA THR A 373 18.18 -16.46 30.48
C THR A 373 19.20 -15.83 29.52
N ASP A 374 18.87 -14.72 28.85
CA ASP A 374 19.80 -14.04 27.96
C ASP A 374 21.01 -13.53 28.77
N PRO A 375 22.26 -13.77 28.33
CA PRO A 375 23.46 -13.34 29.06
C PRO A 375 23.53 -11.82 29.27
N ARG A 376 22.80 -11.03 28.48
CA ARG A 376 22.70 -9.57 28.60
C ARG A 376 21.70 -9.11 29.66
N ALA A 377 20.81 -9.98 30.13
CA ALA A 377 19.71 -9.61 31.03
C ALA A 377 20.19 -8.95 32.32
N ALA A 378 21.23 -9.48 32.96
CA ALA A 378 21.79 -8.92 34.20
C ALA A 378 22.35 -7.50 33.99
N GLN A 379 23.03 -7.26 32.87
CA GLN A 379 23.57 -5.94 32.54
C GLN A 379 22.44 -4.94 32.19
N ALA A 380 21.42 -5.39 31.46
CA ALA A 380 20.26 -4.57 31.14
C ALA A 380 19.45 -4.21 32.40
N GLN A 381 19.31 -5.12 33.36
CA GLN A 381 18.66 -4.84 34.65
C GLN A 381 19.38 -3.72 35.40
N GLU A 382 20.72 -3.74 35.45
CA GLU A 382 21.51 -2.70 36.10
C GLU A 382 21.35 -1.34 35.41
N LEU A 383 21.44 -1.31 34.08
CA LEU A 383 21.26 -0.09 33.28
C LEU A 383 19.86 0.51 33.45
N VAL A 384 18.82 -0.32 33.41
CA VAL A 384 17.43 0.12 33.63
C VAL A 384 17.23 0.66 35.05
N ALA A 385 17.84 0.03 36.07
CA ALA A 385 17.71 0.48 37.46
C ALA A 385 18.40 1.84 37.74
N ARG A 386 19.43 2.19 36.97
CA ARG A 386 20.14 3.49 37.08
C ARG A 386 19.55 4.58 36.19
N THR A 387 18.72 4.21 35.22
CA THR A 387 18.12 5.15 34.28
C THR A 387 16.90 5.83 34.90
N ASP A 388 16.96 7.14 35.08
CA ASP A 388 15.79 7.97 35.40
C ASP A 388 15.18 8.53 34.10
N LEU A 389 14.28 7.75 33.47
CA LEU A 389 13.60 8.17 32.24
C LEU A 389 12.75 9.43 32.41
N ALA A 390 12.28 9.74 33.62
CA ALA A 390 11.50 10.95 33.87
C ALA A 390 12.38 12.22 33.84
N SER A 391 13.68 12.07 34.13
CA SER A 391 14.66 13.18 34.04
C SER A 391 15.18 13.44 32.63
N VAL A 392 14.97 12.49 31.71
CA VAL A 392 15.41 12.62 30.32
C VAL A 392 14.48 13.61 29.60
N ARG A 393 15.06 14.63 28.96
CA ARG A 393 14.29 15.60 28.15
C ARG A 393 13.62 14.86 26.99
N ALA A 394 12.34 14.54 27.14
CA ALA A 394 11.50 14.14 26.02
C ALA A 394 11.44 15.30 25.01
N ARG A 395 11.98 15.11 23.81
CA ARG A 395 11.76 16.04 22.70
C ARG A 395 10.68 15.47 21.79
N ALA A 396 9.79 16.34 21.32
CA ALA A 396 8.85 15.97 20.28
C ALA A 396 9.63 15.54 19.01
N PRO A 397 9.10 14.60 18.18
CA PRO A 397 9.70 14.20 16.91
C PRO A 397 9.99 15.37 15.94
N GLN A 398 9.43 16.56 16.18
CA GLN A 398 9.69 17.76 15.37
C GLN A 398 11.12 18.30 15.51
N ASP A 399 11.86 17.92 16.55
CA ASP A 399 13.26 18.35 16.76
C ASP A 399 14.29 17.33 16.22
N SER A 400 13.87 16.16 15.71
CA SER A 400 14.79 15.19 15.10
C SER A 400 15.07 15.58 13.65
N HIS A 401 16.28 16.10 13.40
CA HIS A 401 16.78 16.27 12.04
C HIS A 401 16.83 14.92 11.30
N PRO A 402 16.50 14.88 10.00
CA PRO A 402 16.45 13.65 9.20
C PRO A 402 17.77 12.87 9.16
N ASP A 403 18.90 13.54 9.37
CA ASP A 403 20.24 12.91 9.38
C ASP A 403 20.64 12.28 10.72
N ARG A 404 19.73 12.18 11.70
CA ARG A 404 20.08 11.77 13.08
C ARG A 404 19.21 10.62 13.58
N PHE A 405 19.82 9.72 14.35
CA PHE A 405 19.07 8.66 15.01
C PHE A 405 18.23 9.21 16.16
N ALA A 406 17.02 8.69 16.30
CA ALA A 406 16.17 8.85 17.46
C ALA A 406 15.81 7.46 18.01
N TYR A 407 15.86 7.33 19.33
CA TYR A 407 15.64 6.08 20.04
C TYR A 407 14.38 6.18 20.86
N ARG A 408 13.42 5.32 20.57
CA ARG A 408 12.29 5.04 21.46
C ARG A 408 12.72 3.96 22.44
N ILE A 409 12.62 4.25 23.73
CA ILE A 409 13.06 3.38 24.81
C ILE A 409 11.87 3.10 25.71
N GLU A 410 11.59 1.81 25.91
CA GLU A 410 10.49 1.32 26.73
C GLU A 410 11.06 0.41 27.80
N VAL A 411 10.88 0.77 29.07
CA VAL A 411 11.33 -0.01 30.22
C VAL A 411 10.14 -0.30 31.15
N PRO A 412 10.16 -1.40 31.91
CA PRO A 412 9.06 -1.75 32.79
C PRO A 412 8.85 -0.72 33.90
N GLY A 413 7.62 -0.23 34.04
CA GLY A 413 7.24 0.69 35.13
C GLY A 413 7.51 2.18 34.85
N ALA A 414 7.91 2.56 33.64
CA ALA A 414 8.06 3.94 33.21
C ALA A 414 7.32 4.20 31.89
N ALA A 415 6.96 5.47 31.63
CA ALA A 415 6.40 5.85 30.34
C ALA A 415 7.48 5.75 29.24
N PRO A 416 7.14 5.25 28.04
CA PRO A 416 8.04 5.28 26.88
C PRO A 416 8.57 6.69 26.62
N VAL A 417 9.85 6.79 26.28
CA VAL A 417 10.47 8.06 25.87
C VAL A 417 11.07 7.95 24.49
N THR A 418 11.01 9.04 23.73
CA THR A 418 11.77 9.18 22.49
C THR A 418 12.86 10.22 22.70
N VAL A 419 14.10 9.84 22.42
CA VAL A 419 15.31 10.62 22.71
C VAL A 419 16.17 10.66 21.47
N ALA A 420 16.60 11.84 21.04
CA ALA A 420 17.56 11.96 19.95
C ALA A 420 18.93 11.43 20.38
N GLU A 421 19.72 10.90 19.46
CA GLU A 421 21.03 10.28 19.74
C GLU A 421 21.93 11.16 20.61
N GLN A 422 22.01 12.46 20.32
CA GLN A 422 22.84 13.41 21.09
C GLN A 422 22.34 13.68 22.52
N ASP A 423 21.09 13.35 22.81
CA ASP A 423 20.44 13.59 24.10
C ASP A 423 20.40 12.30 24.96
N LEU A 424 20.94 11.18 24.47
CA LEU A 424 21.07 9.95 25.25
C LEU A 424 22.08 10.12 26.39
N THR A 425 21.65 9.83 27.63
CA THR A 425 22.56 9.67 28.77
C THR A 425 23.51 8.49 28.57
N GLU A 426 24.65 8.45 29.28
CA GLU A 426 25.62 7.35 29.17
C GLU A 426 25.01 5.96 29.39
N ASP A 427 24.10 5.81 30.35
CA ASP A 427 23.43 4.53 30.63
C ASP A 427 22.46 4.14 29.49
N LEU A 428 21.73 5.10 28.93
CA LEU A 428 20.89 4.85 27.75
C LEU A 428 21.71 4.49 26.51
N GLN A 429 22.87 5.11 26.30
CA GLN A 429 23.77 4.75 25.19
C GLN A 429 24.32 3.33 25.34
N GLN A 430 24.60 2.89 26.58
CA GLN A 430 25.01 1.51 26.85
C GLN A 430 23.87 0.54 26.64
N LEU A 431 22.65 0.90 27.07
CA LEU A 431 21.45 0.08 26.88
C LEU A 431 21.11 -0.09 25.39
N VAL A 432 21.20 0.99 24.61
CA VAL A 432 21.02 0.96 23.15
C VAL A 432 22.03 0.01 22.49
N ARG A 433 23.33 0.14 22.81
CA ARG A 433 24.37 -0.75 22.27
C ARG A 433 24.16 -2.21 22.67
N LEU A 434 23.78 -2.45 23.92
CA LEU A 434 23.52 -3.81 24.42
C LEU A 434 22.41 -4.53 23.64
N LEU A 435 21.39 -3.78 23.20
CA LEU A 435 20.22 -4.31 22.50
C LEU A 435 20.39 -4.35 20.98
N LEU A 436 20.96 -3.30 20.37
CA LEU A 436 20.99 -3.12 18.92
C LEU A 436 22.35 -3.43 18.26
N GLY A 437 23.42 -3.65 19.03
CA GLY A 437 24.78 -3.86 18.52
C GLY A 437 25.58 -2.57 18.48
#